data_AF-A0A643CG80-F1
#
_entry.id   AF-A0A643CG80-F1
#
_cell.length_a   1.000
_cell.length_b   1.000
_cell.length_c   1.000
_cell.angle_alpha   90.00
_cell.angle_beta   90.00
_cell.angle_gamma   90.00
#
_symmetry.space_group_name_H-M   'P 1'
#
loop_
_entity.id
_entity.type
_entity.pdbx_description
1 polymer ?
#
loop_
_entity_poly.entity_id
_entity_poly.type
_entity_poly.pdbx_seq_one_letter_code
_entity_poly.pdbx_strand_id
1 'polypeptide(L)'
;MKRKFTNKEWETIRSFKDEWTQLDMFYRNWALKESFIKAIGVGLGFELQRLEFDISPLNLDIGQVYKETRLFLDGEEEKEWAFEESKIDEHHFVAVALRKPNGSRHQNVSFQDDSKPTQRQFTILTFNDLISSAVPMTPEDPSFWDCFCFTEEISIRNGTKS
;
A
#
# COMPACT_ATOMS: atom_id res chain seq x y z
N MET A 1 -15.34 -8.63 7.76
CA MET A 1 -13.87 -8.68 7.59
C MET A 1 -13.10 -9.45 8.67
N LYS A 2 -13.74 -10.07 9.68
CA LYS A 2 -13.05 -10.76 10.80
C LYS A 2 -11.96 -11.76 10.37
N ARG A 3 -12.24 -12.57 9.35
CA ARG A 3 -11.33 -13.60 8.81
C ARG A 3 -10.12 -13.07 8.03
N LYS A 4 -9.93 -11.75 7.93
CA LYS A 4 -8.86 -11.14 7.12
C LYS A 4 -7.66 -10.71 7.97
N PHE A 5 -7.84 -10.62 9.29
CA PHE A 5 -6.82 -10.20 10.25
C PHE A 5 -6.70 -11.20 11.40
N THR A 6 -5.50 -11.38 11.94
CA THR A 6 -5.24 -12.26 13.07
C THR A 6 -5.79 -11.65 14.37
N ASN A 7 -5.74 -12.41 15.47
CA ASN A 7 -6.18 -11.89 16.77
C ASN A 7 -5.34 -10.70 17.22
N LYS A 8 -4.01 -10.77 17.06
CA LYS A 8 -3.09 -9.69 17.44
C LYS A 8 -3.36 -8.43 16.64
N GLU A 9 -3.58 -8.54 15.33
CA GLU A 9 -3.96 -7.41 14.48
C GLU A 9 -5.31 -6.81 14.93
N TRP A 10 -6.30 -7.63 15.26
CA TRP A 10 -7.58 -7.15 15.79
C TRP A 10 -7.46 -6.47 17.15
N GLU A 11 -6.56 -6.94 18.02
CA GLU A 11 -6.25 -6.29 19.30
C GLU A 11 -5.64 -4.90 19.07
N THR A 12 -4.68 -4.78 18.16
CA THR A 12 -4.09 -3.48 17.79
C THR A 12 -5.13 -2.56 17.16
N ILE A 13 -5.90 -3.02 16.18
CA ILE A 13 -6.97 -2.25 15.52
C ILE A 13 -7.97 -1.72 16.56
N ARG A 14 -8.38 -2.54 17.53
CA ARG A 14 -9.39 -2.18 18.54
C ARG A 14 -8.82 -1.53 19.80
N SER A 15 -7.51 -1.35 19.89
CA SER A 15 -6.85 -0.73 21.05
C SER A 15 -7.20 0.76 21.20
N PHE A 16 -7.60 1.40 20.11
CA PHE A 16 -8.03 2.80 20.08
C PHE A 16 -9.47 2.95 20.57
N LYS A 17 -9.75 4.03 21.31
CA LYS A 17 -11.11 4.31 21.83
C LYS A 17 -12.08 4.80 20.76
N ASP A 18 -11.58 5.56 19.80
CA ASP A 18 -12.36 6.17 18.73
C ASP A 18 -12.49 5.20 17.53
N GLU A 19 -13.71 4.96 17.08
CA GLU A 19 -14.00 4.00 16.00
C GLU A 19 -13.44 4.46 14.64
N TRP A 20 -13.31 5.76 14.39
CA TRP A 20 -12.68 6.26 13.17
C TRP A 20 -11.20 5.92 13.10
N THR A 21 -10.50 6.04 14.22
CA THR A 21 -9.09 5.64 14.34
C THR A 21 -8.94 4.12 14.21
N GLN A 22 -9.89 3.33 14.73
CA GLN A 22 -9.91 1.89 14.48
C GLN A 22 -10.10 1.59 12.99
N LEU A 23 -10.95 2.35 12.29
CA LEU A 23 -11.17 2.20 10.85
C LEU A 23 -9.93 2.60 10.03
N ASP A 24 -9.23 3.66 10.40
CA ASP A 24 -7.94 4.04 9.83
C ASP A 24 -6.92 2.89 9.98
N MET A 25 -6.79 2.35 11.20
CA MET A 25 -5.88 1.24 11.48
C MET A 25 -6.25 -0.04 10.73
N PHE A 26 -7.55 -0.27 10.51
CA PHE A 26 -8.05 -1.35 9.67
C PHE A 26 -7.60 -1.19 8.22
N TYR A 27 -7.77 0.00 7.61
CA TYR A 27 -7.38 0.23 6.22
C TYR A 27 -5.86 0.24 6.04
N ARG A 28 -5.11 0.73 7.02
CA ARG A 28 -3.64 0.62 7.06
C ARG A 28 -3.18 -0.83 7.03
N ASN A 29 -3.70 -1.69 7.92
CA ASN A 29 -3.40 -3.13 7.92
C ASN A 29 -3.81 -3.78 6.59
N TRP A 30 -4.96 -3.41 6.04
CA TRP A 30 -5.42 -3.92 4.74
C TRP A 30 -4.43 -3.59 3.62
N ALA A 31 -3.99 -2.33 3.53
CA ALA A 31 -3.03 -1.88 2.53
C ALA A 31 -1.70 -2.63 2.64
N LEU A 32 -1.21 -2.87 3.86
CA LEU A 32 0.00 -3.67 4.11
C LEU A 32 -0.12 -5.09 3.56
N LYS A 33 -1.21 -5.81 3.89
CA LYS A 33 -1.43 -7.17 3.38
C LYS A 33 -1.53 -7.21 1.86
N GLU A 34 -2.29 -6.30 1.26
CA GLU A 34 -2.42 -6.20 -0.19
C GLU A 34 -1.08 -5.86 -0.86
N SER A 35 -0.26 -5.00 -0.26
CA SER A 35 1.06 -4.65 -0.80
C SER A 35 1.97 -5.89 -0.90
N PHE A 36 1.99 -6.75 0.12
CA PHE A 36 2.73 -8.00 0.12
C PHE A 36 2.22 -8.96 -0.96
N ILE A 37 0.90 -9.18 -1.02
CA ILE A 37 0.25 -10.11 -1.97
C ILE A 37 0.53 -9.70 -3.41
N LYS A 38 0.44 -8.40 -3.70
CA LYS A 38 0.76 -7.84 -5.02
C LYS A 38 2.24 -8.00 -5.34
N ALA A 39 3.14 -7.79 -4.37
CA ALA A 39 4.57 -7.95 -4.57
C ALA A 39 4.97 -9.39 -4.92
N ILE A 40 4.30 -10.40 -4.35
CA ILE A 40 4.55 -11.82 -4.69
C ILE A 40 3.71 -12.34 -5.87
N GLY A 41 2.70 -11.59 -6.32
CA GLY A 41 1.93 -11.90 -7.54
C GLY A 41 0.94 -13.06 -7.42
N VAL A 42 0.50 -13.41 -6.22
CA VAL A 42 -0.36 -14.60 -5.98
C VAL A 42 -1.87 -14.37 -6.16
N GLY A 43 -2.31 -13.12 -6.25
CA GLY A 43 -3.71 -12.77 -6.49
C GLY A 43 -4.68 -13.13 -5.35
N LEU A 44 -5.93 -13.48 -5.70
CA LEU A 44 -7.09 -13.52 -4.79
C LEU A 44 -7.13 -14.71 -3.82
N GLY A 45 -6.37 -15.78 -4.10
CA GLY A 45 -6.46 -17.05 -3.38
C GLY A 45 -5.63 -17.12 -2.09
N PHE A 46 -4.87 -16.07 -1.78
CA PHE A 46 -3.99 -16.08 -0.61
C PHE A 46 -4.78 -15.99 0.69
N GLU A 47 -4.51 -16.91 1.62
CA GLU A 47 -5.15 -16.91 2.93
C GLU A 47 -4.55 -15.81 3.82
N LEU A 48 -5.30 -14.71 4.00
CA LEU A 48 -4.82 -13.52 4.72
C LEU A 48 -4.52 -13.79 6.20
N GLN A 49 -5.09 -14.84 6.81
CA GLN A 49 -4.76 -15.24 8.18
C GLN A 49 -3.30 -15.66 8.36
N ARG A 50 -2.60 -16.01 7.28
CA ARG A 50 -1.18 -16.38 7.32
C ARG A 50 -0.26 -15.18 7.53
N LEU A 51 -0.74 -13.98 7.18
CA LEU A 51 0.00 -12.73 7.37
C LEU A 51 -0.40 -12.12 8.70
N GLU A 52 0.58 -11.72 9.48
CA GLU A 52 0.40 -10.90 10.66
C GLU A 52 1.36 -9.71 10.61
N PHE A 53 0.83 -8.49 10.62
CA PHE A 53 1.63 -7.29 10.71
C PHE A 53 1.77 -6.81 12.16
N ASP A 54 3.02 -6.56 12.56
CA ASP A 54 3.35 -5.84 13.78
C ASP A 54 3.57 -4.37 13.41
N ILE A 55 2.50 -3.58 13.52
CA ILE A 55 2.48 -2.19 13.08
C ILE A 55 3.27 -1.28 14.01
N SER A 56 4.17 -0.49 13.44
CA SER A 56 4.92 0.55 14.14
C SER A 56 5.31 1.69 13.18
N PRO A 57 5.24 2.96 13.60
CA PRO A 57 4.57 3.45 14.81
C PRO A 57 3.04 3.36 14.68
N LEU A 58 2.30 3.49 15.78
CA LEU A 58 0.83 3.42 15.76
C LEU A 58 0.17 4.61 15.05
N ASN A 59 0.79 5.80 15.11
CA ASN A 59 0.30 7.00 14.43
C ASN A 59 1.25 7.40 13.31
N LEU A 60 0.71 7.84 12.18
CA LEU A 60 1.46 8.34 11.04
C LEU A 60 1.13 9.81 10.78
N ASP A 61 2.15 10.62 10.57
CA ASP A 61 2.00 11.98 10.08
C ASP A 61 1.90 12.01 8.55
N ILE A 62 1.15 12.99 8.03
CA ILE A 62 0.98 13.18 6.58
C ILE A 62 2.30 13.57 5.94
N GLY A 63 2.61 12.99 4.79
CA GLY A 63 3.81 13.26 4.00
C GLY A 63 5.10 12.67 4.57
N GLN A 64 5.05 11.94 5.69
CA GLN A 64 6.19 11.18 6.21
C GLN A 64 6.14 9.71 5.75
N VAL A 65 7.32 9.08 5.74
CA VAL A 65 7.48 7.66 5.40
C VAL A 65 8.03 6.93 6.61
N TYR A 66 7.33 5.87 7.00
CA TYR A 66 7.66 5.01 8.14
C TYR A 66 8.07 3.63 7.63
N LYS A 67 8.97 2.96 8.36
CA LYS A 67 9.63 1.72 7.90
C LYS A 67 9.73 0.64 8.96
N GLU A 68 9.14 0.87 10.12
CA GLU A 68 9.33 0.06 11.32
C GLU A 68 8.36 -1.12 11.39
N THR A 69 7.29 -1.12 10.59
CA THR A 69 6.31 -2.21 10.53
C THR A 69 6.93 -3.49 9.98
N ARG A 70 6.60 -4.61 10.63
CA ARG A 70 7.19 -5.94 10.35
C ARG A 70 6.12 -6.94 9.97
N LEU A 71 6.48 -7.87 9.08
CA LEU A 71 5.63 -8.97 8.67
C LEU A 71 6.05 -10.27 9.36
N PHE A 72 5.06 -11.01 9.83
CA PHE A 72 5.17 -12.40 10.21
C PHE A 72 4.33 -13.24 9.24
N LEU A 73 4.95 -14.26 8.64
CA LEU A 73 4.28 -15.23 7.78
C LEU A 73 4.27 -16.58 8.50
N ASP A 74 3.06 -17.12 8.71
CA ASP A 74 2.85 -18.38 9.45
C ASP A 74 3.53 -18.40 10.84
N GLY A 75 3.67 -17.22 11.47
CA GLY A 75 4.28 -17.03 12.78
C GLY A 75 5.79 -16.73 12.79
N GLU A 76 6.46 -16.76 11.64
CA GLU A 76 7.89 -16.44 11.52
C GLU A 76 8.12 -15.05 10.93
N GLU A 77 9.09 -14.31 11.47
CA GLU A 77 9.41 -12.95 11.01
C GLU A 77 10.10 -12.98 9.64
N GLU A 78 9.50 -12.29 8.67
CA GLU A 78 9.97 -12.20 7.29
C GLU A 78 11.00 -11.06 7.14
N LYS A 79 12.23 -11.27 7.62
CA LYS A 79 13.30 -10.23 7.70
C LYS A 79 13.82 -9.71 6.34
N GLU A 80 13.58 -10.48 5.29
CA GLU A 80 13.87 -10.08 3.91
C GLU A 80 12.85 -9.09 3.37
N TRP A 81 11.72 -8.89 4.07
CA TRP A 81 10.72 -7.90 3.70
C TRP A 81 10.84 -6.63 4.54
N ALA A 82 10.73 -5.50 3.86
CA ALA A 82 10.56 -4.19 4.46
C ALA A 82 9.28 -3.55 3.91
N PHE A 83 8.66 -2.70 4.72
CA PHE A 83 7.42 -2.02 4.35
C PHE A 83 7.63 -0.52 4.53
N GLU A 84 7.33 0.25 3.49
CA GLU A 84 7.29 1.71 3.57
C GLU A 84 5.82 2.15 3.65
N GLU A 85 5.46 2.87 4.71
CA GLU A 85 4.10 3.33 4.98
C GLU A 85 4.04 4.85 4.95
N SER A 86 3.01 5.41 4.33
CA SER A 86 2.79 6.86 4.31
C SER A 86 1.32 7.22 4.24
N LYS A 87 0.96 8.39 4.78
CA LYS A 87 -0.30 9.07 4.51
C LYS A 87 -0.06 10.14 3.45
N ILE A 88 -0.66 9.99 2.27
CA ILE A 88 -0.53 11.01 1.20
C ILE A 88 -1.44 12.21 1.44
N ASP A 89 -2.51 12.01 2.21
CA ASP A 89 -3.37 13.02 2.80
C ASP A 89 -4.03 12.46 4.09
N GLU A 90 -5.09 13.11 4.59
CA GLU A 90 -5.77 12.70 5.82
C GLU A 90 -6.45 11.33 5.76
N HIS A 91 -6.83 10.86 4.56
CA HIS A 91 -7.73 9.71 4.40
C HIS A 91 -7.12 8.57 3.55
N HIS A 92 -5.98 8.80 2.92
CA HIS A 92 -5.34 7.83 2.03
C HIS A 92 -4.02 7.31 2.59
N PHE A 93 -3.99 6.02 2.91
CA PHE A 93 -2.81 5.28 3.30
C PHE A 93 -2.19 4.58 2.09
N VAL A 94 -0.86 4.61 2.01
CA VAL A 94 -0.08 3.87 1.02
C VAL A 94 0.91 2.97 1.74
N ALA A 95 0.97 1.70 1.31
CA ALA A 95 1.94 0.71 1.76
C ALA A 95 2.72 0.17 0.57
N VAL A 96 4.05 0.14 0.68
CA VAL A 96 4.96 -0.40 -0.33
C VAL A 96 5.73 -1.57 0.29
N ALA A 97 5.51 -2.78 -0.21
CA ALA A 97 6.25 -3.96 0.19
C ALA A 97 7.51 -4.11 -0.68
N LEU A 98 8.67 -4.26 -0.03
CA LEU A 98 9.97 -4.38 -0.67
C LEU A 98 10.66 -5.63 -0.15
N ARG A 99 11.02 -6.55 -1.06
CA ARG A 99 11.89 -7.68 -0.71
C ARG A 99 13.34 -7.30 -0.96
N LYS A 100 14.18 -7.42 0.06
CA LYS A 100 15.62 -7.28 -0.06
C LYS A 100 16.15 -8.32 -1.05
N PRO A 101 17.07 -7.95 -1.96
CA PRO A 101 17.74 -8.94 -2.77
C PRO A 101 18.58 -9.82 -1.85
N ASN A 102 18.30 -11.12 -1.81
CA ASN A 102 19.09 -12.10 -1.08
C ASN A 102 20.58 -11.85 -1.38
N GLY A 103 21.40 -11.72 -0.34
CA GLY A 103 22.86 -11.69 -0.45
C GLY A 103 23.40 -13.01 -0.99
N SER A 104 23.13 -13.31 -2.26
CA SER A 104 23.76 -14.40 -2.98
C SER A 104 25.13 -13.93 -3.45
N ARG A 105 26.14 -14.64 -2.95
CA ARG A 105 27.55 -14.53 -3.27
C ARG A 105 27.73 -14.41 -4.79
N HIS A 106 28.53 -13.43 -5.21
CA HIS A 106 28.89 -13.09 -6.61
C HIS A 106 27.91 -12.16 -7.35
N GLN A 107 27.88 -10.90 -6.93
CA GLN A 107 27.91 -9.79 -7.87
C GLN A 107 28.40 -8.54 -7.13
N ASN A 108 29.52 -7.99 -7.59
CA ASN A 108 30.05 -6.69 -7.14
C ASN A 108 29.13 -5.56 -7.64
N VAL A 109 27.88 -5.54 -7.16
CA VAL A 109 27.02 -4.38 -7.31
C VAL A 109 27.14 -3.65 -5.98
N SER A 110 27.74 -2.46 -6.04
CA SER A 110 27.94 -1.57 -4.91
C SER A 110 26.67 -1.53 -4.06
N PHE A 111 26.78 -2.00 -2.82
CA PHE A 111 25.82 -1.74 -1.77
C PHE A 111 25.39 -0.27 -1.89
N GLN A 112 24.11 -0.02 -2.20
CA GLN A 112 23.58 1.29 -1.95
C GLN A 112 23.63 1.45 -0.44
N ASP A 113 24.65 2.19 -0.04
CA ASP A 113 24.87 2.65 1.32
C ASP A 113 23.57 3.28 1.84
N ASP A 114 22.96 2.64 2.85
CA ASP A 114 21.80 3.15 3.59
C ASP A 114 22.10 4.53 4.23
N SER A 115 23.34 5.02 4.16
CA SER A 115 23.73 6.37 4.60
C SER A 115 23.20 7.51 3.72
N LYS A 116 22.80 7.25 2.46
CA LYS A 116 22.20 8.29 1.63
C LYS A 116 20.70 8.38 1.90
N PRO A 117 20.16 9.55 2.31
CA PRO A 117 18.73 9.73 2.46
C PRO A 117 18.07 9.54 1.10
N THR A 118 17.57 8.33 0.84
CA THR A 118 16.68 8.10 -0.30
C THR A 118 15.36 8.75 0.07
N GLN A 119 14.99 9.81 -0.66
CA GLN A 119 13.68 10.40 -0.55
C GLN A 119 12.65 9.37 -1.04
N ARG A 120 11.92 8.75 -0.12
CA ARG A 120 10.86 7.75 -0.39
C ARG A 120 9.46 8.35 -0.39
N GLN A 121 9.38 9.66 -0.18
CA GLN A 121 8.11 10.39 -0.23
C GLN A 121 7.54 10.33 -1.65
N PHE A 122 6.23 10.15 -1.74
CA PHE A 122 5.53 10.21 -3.02
C PHE A 122 5.59 11.62 -3.60
N THR A 123 5.84 11.69 -4.91
CA THR A 123 5.66 12.93 -5.68
C THR A 123 4.31 12.84 -6.39
N ILE A 124 3.44 13.82 -6.16
CA ILE A 124 2.15 13.91 -6.85
C ILE A 124 2.37 14.51 -8.23
N LEU A 125 2.04 13.77 -9.28
CA LEU A 125 2.20 14.18 -10.67
C LEU A 125 0.90 14.74 -11.25
N THR A 126 1.02 15.73 -12.11
CA THR A 126 -0.08 16.29 -12.91
C THR A 126 -0.23 15.56 -14.24
N PHE A 127 -1.32 15.81 -14.97
CA PHE A 127 -1.50 15.29 -16.33
C PHE A 127 -0.33 15.66 -17.25
N ASN A 128 0.17 16.90 -17.18
CA ASN A 128 1.30 17.37 -18.00
C ASN A 128 2.59 16.58 -17.72
N ASP A 129 2.84 16.21 -16.46
CA ASP A 129 3.99 15.38 -16.10
C ASP A 129 3.87 13.98 -16.71
N LEU A 130 2.65 13.39 -16.67
CA LEU A 130 2.36 12.07 -17.25
C LEU A 130 2.56 12.04 -18.77
N ILE A 131 2.20 13.12 -19.48
CA ILE A 131 2.31 13.19 -20.94
C ILE A 131 3.63 13.78 -21.43
N SER A 132 4.56 14.13 -20.54
CA SER A 132 5.82 14.82 -20.88
C SER A 132 6.67 14.14 -21.95
N SER A 133 6.59 12.80 -22.03
CA SER A 133 7.28 11.97 -23.03
C SER A 133 6.31 11.11 -23.87
N ALA A 134 5.01 11.37 -23.77
CA ALA A 134 4.00 10.58 -24.47
C ALA A 134 4.00 10.92 -25.97
N VAL A 135 3.82 9.90 -26.80
CA VAL A 135 3.64 10.02 -28.24
C VAL A 135 2.43 9.16 -28.65
N PRO A 136 1.54 9.64 -29.54
CA PRO A 136 0.40 8.85 -29.98
C PRO A 136 0.84 7.52 -30.62
N MET A 137 0.27 6.41 -30.15
CA MET A 137 0.52 5.07 -30.68
C MET A 137 -0.59 4.58 -31.63
N THR A 138 -1.78 5.17 -31.50
CA THR A 138 -2.96 4.87 -32.32
C THR A 138 -3.59 6.18 -32.77
N PRO A 139 -4.37 6.19 -33.87
CA PRO A 139 -5.19 7.34 -34.24
C PRO A 139 -6.17 7.72 -33.13
N GLU A 140 -6.66 8.95 -33.19
CA GLU A 140 -7.78 9.40 -32.35
C GLU A 140 -9.01 8.53 -32.60
N ASP A 141 -9.65 8.10 -31.52
CA ASP A 141 -10.89 7.33 -31.55
C ASP A 141 -11.98 8.10 -30.79
N PRO A 142 -12.90 8.77 -31.52
CA PRO A 142 -13.98 9.54 -30.90
C PRO A 142 -14.95 8.69 -30.07
N SER A 143 -14.94 7.36 -30.19
CA SER A 143 -15.81 6.49 -29.41
C SER A 143 -15.48 6.45 -27.92
N PHE A 144 -14.29 6.92 -27.53
CA PHE A 144 -13.88 7.09 -26.13
C PHE A 144 -14.37 8.41 -25.50
N TRP A 145 -15.07 9.26 -26.26
CA TRP A 145 -15.71 10.47 -25.75
C TRP A 145 -17.20 10.23 -25.48
N ASP A 146 -17.75 10.83 -24.42
CA ASP A 146 -19.15 10.69 -23.98
C ASP A 146 -19.64 9.24 -23.77
N CYS A 147 -18.74 8.30 -23.48
CA CYS A 147 -19.05 6.88 -23.32
C CYS A 147 -19.02 6.37 -21.85
N PHE A 148 -18.90 7.27 -20.87
CA PHE A 148 -18.83 6.95 -19.44
C PHE A 148 -19.98 7.61 -18.66
N CYS A 149 -20.42 6.95 -17.59
CA CYS A 149 -21.33 7.55 -16.61
C CYS A 149 -20.56 8.34 -15.55
N PHE A 150 -21.22 9.30 -14.91
CA PHE A 150 -20.63 10.10 -13.83
C PHE A 150 -21.31 9.80 -12.49
N THR A 151 -20.55 9.79 -11.40
CA THR A 151 -21.09 9.55 -10.06
C THR A 151 -22.05 10.65 -9.61
N GLU A 152 -21.90 11.86 -10.13
CA GLU A 152 -22.76 13.02 -9.92
C GLU A 152 -24.18 12.81 -10.45
N GLU A 153 -24.35 11.90 -11.41
CA GLU A 153 -25.64 11.54 -12.01
C GLU A 153 -26.45 10.58 -11.13
N ILE A 154 -25.82 10.00 -10.09
CA ILE A 154 -26.42 8.98 -9.23
C ILE A 154 -26.36 9.34 -7.75
N SER A 155 -27.38 8.92 -7.01
CA SER A 155 -27.36 8.99 -5.55
C SER A 155 -26.46 7.87 -4.99
N ILE A 156 -25.33 8.23 -4.37
CA ILE A 156 -24.47 7.29 -3.64
C ILE A 156 -25.21 6.87 -2.37
N ARG A 157 -25.49 5.57 -2.22
CA ARG A 157 -26.27 5.02 -1.10
C ARG A 157 -25.58 3.86 -0.39
N ASN A 158 -25.20 2.81 -1.13
CA ASN A 158 -24.57 1.61 -0.57
C ASN A 158 -23.24 1.33 -1.29
N GLY A 159 -22.13 1.81 -0.73
CA GLY A 159 -20.81 1.75 -1.36
C GLY A 159 -20.65 2.77 -2.50
N THR A 160 -19.41 3.12 -2.82
CA THR A 160 -19.08 3.79 -4.09
C THR A 160 -19.24 2.78 -5.21
N LYS A 161 -20.02 3.12 -6.23
CA LYS A 161 -20.20 2.24 -7.40
C LYS A 161 -18.95 2.34 -8.26
N SER A 162 -18.28 1.21 -8.47
CA SER A 162 -17.23 1.05 -9.48
C SER A 162 -17.81 0.54 -10.79
#